data_AF-A0A1V6CPT5-F1
#
_entry.id   AF-A0A1V6CPT5-F1
#
_cell.length_a   1.000
_cell.length_b   1.000
_cell.length_c   1.000
_cell.angle_alpha   90.00
_cell.angle_beta   90.00
_cell.angle_gamma   90.00
#
_symmetry.space_group_name_H-M   'P 1'
#
loop_
_entity.id
_entity.type
_entity.pdbx_description
1 polymer ?
#
loop_
_entity_poly.entity_id
_entity_poly.type
_entity_poly.pdbx_seq_one_letter_code
_entity_poly.pdbx_strand_id
1 'polypeptide(L)'
;MADFSPAFLLCLKDKHHLAADPVRLAAAIRQKTAALPGQSILWEWEHIVHNAATRTTDLILQQSHTGGTDVLSLLCALIKASAGKAAIEDNSRLSHLYEALNPLHYDQLEQASRLTRCSHEVAQALRDAMDRKAALKAEHKASLNRALLVADIPPGKACPVPGSVYIGTPAKKCQCPVTRCRLTSAIVDEWTPQGSSWPNWVTDANYKALNKASDGDPDMTTARDSRKAAILAECHAALVEVTPSCDYAQAKTGTARFLAGILVPEQHVPIFRVQPHDRLYLKELPGIEVGTLKGPWHLILNARFLYSIPNPVRRVSSRPLLRLRNHVLVDIQAWFAAHAARPGYLSV
;
A
#
# COMPACT_ATOMS: atom_id res chain seq x y z
N MET A 1 -7.70 -25.52 -4.00
CA MET A 1 -6.66 -24.99 -3.10
C MET A 1 -5.35 -25.12 -3.85
N ALA A 2 -4.69 -24.01 -4.19
CA ALA A 2 -3.34 -24.10 -4.74
C ALA A 2 -2.43 -24.64 -3.64
N ASP A 3 -1.62 -25.64 -3.97
CA ASP A 3 -0.68 -26.26 -3.04
C ASP A 3 0.33 -25.18 -2.64
N PHE A 4 0.15 -24.57 -1.46
CA PHE A 4 1.03 -23.53 -0.96
C PHE A 4 2.30 -24.21 -0.45
N SER A 5 3.11 -24.71 -1.37
CA SER A 5 4.46 -25.13 -1.04
C SER A 5 5.20 -23.88 -0.59
N PRO A 6 5.64 -23.78 0.67
CA PRO A 6 6.34 -22.61 1.14
C PRO A 6 7.55 -22.33 0.24
N ALA A 7 7.77 -21.06 -0.12
CA ALA A 7 8.85 -20.65 -1.00
C ALA A 7 10.27 -21.05 -0.51
N PHE A 8 10.37 -21.49 0.75
CA PHE A 8 11.58 -21.97 1.40
C PHE A 8 11.78 -23.50 1.33
N LEU A 9 10.87 -24.27 0.71
CA LEU A 9 11.09 -25.70 0.51
C LEU A 9 12.12 -25.94 -0.59
N LEU A 10 13.38 -26.10 -0.19
CA LEU A 10 14.41 -26.67 -1.03
C LEU A 10 14.14 -28.17 -1.21
N CYS A 11 13.66 -28.54 -2.40
CA CYS A 11 13.53 -29.96 -2.76
C CYS A 11 14.93 -30.57 -2.93
N LEU A 12 15.38 -31.29 -1.91
CA LEU A 12 16.57 -32.14 -1.98
C LEU A 12 16.15 -33.51 -2.51
N LYS A 13 16.72 -33.90 -3.65
CA LYS A 13 16.66 -35.29 -4.10
C LYS A 13 17.36 -36.15 -3.03
N ASP A 14 16.76 -37.30 -2.70
CA ASP A 14 17.31 -38.28 -1.74
C ASP A 14 17.41 -37.81 -0.28
N LYS A 15 16.43 -37.02 0.19
CA LYS A 15 16.33 -36.55 1.58
C LYS A 15 16.55 -37.66 2.62
N HIS A 16 16.03 -38.87 2.38
CA HIS A 16 16.19 -40.01 3.30
C HIS A 16 17.64 -40.47 3.46
N HIS A 17 18.43 -40.49 2.37
CA HIS A 17 19.84 -40.85 2.44
C HIS A 17 20.70 -39.73 3.03
N LEU A 18 20.38 -38.47 2.70
CA LEU A 18 21.07 -37.32 3.27
C LEU A 18 20.80 -37.17 4.77
N ALA A 19 19.60 -37.49 5.25
CA ALA A 19 19.25 -37.39 6.67
C ALA A 19 20.08 -38.32 7.57
N ALA A 20 20.65 -39.40 7.03
CA ALA A 20 21.54 -40.30 7.77
C ALA A 20 22.93 -39.69 8.06
N ASP A 21 23.32 -38.63 7.35
CA ASP A 21 24.59 -37.93 7.53
C ASP A 21 24.34 -36.40 7.62
N PRO A 22 24.27 -35.85 8.84
CA PRO A 22 24.00 -34.43 9.06
C PRO A 22 25.00 -33.49 8.37
N VAL A 23 26.26 -33.91 8.21
CA VAL A 23 27.31 -33.10 7.56
C VAL A 23 27.06 -33.03 6.07
N ARG A 24 26.74 -34.17 5.43
CA ARG A 24 26.36 -34.20 4.00
C ARG A 24 25.06 -33.46 3.73
N LEU A 25 24.05 -33.59 4.60
CA LEU A 25 22.80 -32.83 4.47
C LEU A 25 23.07 -31.31 4.56
N ALA A 26 23.85 -30.87 5.55
CA ALA A 26 24.22 -29.47 5.69
C ALA A 26 25.00 -28.95 4.46
N ALA A 27 25.93 -29.74 3.92
CA ALA A 27 26.66 -29.40 2.70
C ALA A 27 25.73 -29.28 1.49
N ALA A 28 24.79 -30.23 1.32
CA ALA A 28 23.80 -30.20 0.23
C ALA A 28 22.86 -28.99 0.33
N ILE A 29 22.40 -28.66 1.54
CA ILE A 29 21.61 -27.44 1.80
C ILE A 29 22.41 -26.20 1.43
N ARG A 30 23.65 -26.07 1.92
CA ARG A 30 24.53 -24.93 1.60
C ARG A 30 24.78 -24.80 0.10
N GLN A 31 25.05 -25.90 -0.60
CA GLN A 31 25.27 -25.90 -2.04
C GLN A 31 24.03 -25.42 -2.80
N LYS A 32 22.85 -25.93 -2.45
CA LYS A 32 21.58 -25.51 -3.07
C LYS A 32 21.23 -24.05 -2.78
N THR A 33 21.52 -23.60 -1.57
CA THR A 33 21.33 -22.21 -1.14
C THR A 33 22.26 -21.27 -1.91
N ALA A 34 23.55 -21.64 -2.05
CA ALA A 34 24.53 -20.85 -2.76
C ALA A 34 24.16 -20.61 -4.24
N ALA A 35 23.38 -21.53 -4.84
CA ALA A 35 22.86 -21.37 -6.20
C ALA A 35 21.71 -20.34 -6.31
N LEU A 36 21.17 -19.84 -5.19
CA LEU A 36 20.02 -18.95 -5.13
C LEU A 36 20.38 -17.70 -4.31
N PRO A 37 21.22 -16.78 -4.84
CA PRO A 37 21.74 -15.64 -4.08
C PRO A 37 20.64 -14.73 -3.51
N GLY A 38 19.50 -14.61 -4.19
CA GLY A 38 18.34 -13.88 -3.69
C GLY A 38 17.73 -14.49 -2.42
N GLN A 39 17.74 -15.82 -2.27
CA GLN A 39 17.25 -16.48 -1.06
C GLN A 39 18.21 -16.30 0.11
N SER A 40 19.52 -16.37 -0.14
CA SER A 40 20.53 -16.10 0.89
C SER A 40 20.38 -14.71 1.52
N ILE A 41 20.04 -13.70 0.71
CA ILE A 41 19.76 -12.34 1.20
C ILE A 41 18.53 -12.31 2.11
N LEU A 42 17.46 -12.98 1.70
CA LEU A 42 16.22 -13.03 2.49
C LEU A 42 16.43 -13.76 3.82
N TRP A 43 17.22 -14.83 3.84
CA TRP A 43 17.56 -15.54 5.07
C TRP A 43 18.46 -14.72 5.98
N GLU A 44 19.42 -13.97 5.44
CA GLU A 44 20.23 -13.08 6.26
C GLU A 44 19.35 -11.99 6.87
N TRP A 45 18.43 -11.40 6.10
CA TRP A 45 17.45 -10.46 6.63
C TRP A 45 16.58 -11.09 7.74
N GLU A 46 16.07 -12.30 7.53
CA GLU A 46 15.28 -13.04 8.52
C GLU A 46 16.10 -13.29 9.81
N HIS A 47 17.36 -13.68 9.68
CA HIS A 47 18.27 -13.88 10.80
C HIS A 47 18.52 -12.59 11.58
N ILE A 48 18.69 -11.45 10.89
CA ILE A 48 18.80 -10.14 11.53
C ILE A 48 17.53 -9.81 12.31
N VAL A 49 16.34 -10.01 11.71
CA VAL A 49 15.05 -9.77 12.36
C VAL A 49 14.89 -10.65 13.60
N HIS A 50 15.22 -11.94 13.50
CA HIS A 50 15.18 -12.87 14.64
C HIS A 50 16.10 -12.40 15.77
N ASN A 51 17.36 -12.09 15.46
CA ASN A 51 18.32 -11.61 16.45
C ASN A 51 17.87 -10.30 17.12
N ALA A 52 17.28 -9.38 16.36
CA ALA A 52 16.72 -8.15 16.89
C ALA A 52 15.55 -8.41 17.87
N ALA A 53 14.67 -9.36 17.55
CA ALA A 53 13.58 -9.77 18.44
C ALA A 53 14.13 -10.42 19.73
N THR A 54 15.13 -11.30 19.62
CA THR A 54 15.79 -11.93 20.77
C THR A 54 16.42 -10.87 21.67
N ARG A 55 17.21 -9.95 21.12
CA ARG A 55 17.81 -8.84 21.90
C ARG A 55 16.79 -7.93 22.57
N THR A 56 15.65 -7.70 21.92
CA THR A 56 14.55 -6.92 22.51
C THR A 56 13.99 -7.63 23.74
N THR A 57 13.82 -8.95 23.66
CA THR A 57 13.35 -9.78 24.76
C THR A 57 14.37 -9.83 25.89
N ASP A 58 15.65 -10.07 25.56
CA ASP A 58 16.75 -10.11 26.53
C ASP A 58 16.90 -8.78 27.26
N LEU A 59 16.75 -7.65 26.56
CA LEU A 59 16.78 -6.33 27.17
C LEU A 59 15.72 -6.19 28.26
N ILE A 60 14.47 -6.62 28.00
CA ILE A 60 13.38 -6.54 28.98
C ILE A 60 13.64 -7.48 30.16
N LEU A 61 14.08 -8.71 29.90
CA LEU A 61 14.42 -9.67 30.95
C LEU A 61 15.57 -9.16 31.82
N GLN A 62 16.61 -8.60 31.21
CA GLN A 62 17.74 -8.02 31.92
C GLN A 62 17.31 -6.87 32.85
N GLN A 63 16.44 -5.97 32.37
CA GLN A 63 15.88 -4.90 33.21
C GLN A 63 15.05 -5.44 34.38
N SER A 64 14.34 -6.55 34.17
CA SER A 64 13.59 -7.22 35.25
C SER A 64 14.51 -7.74 36.36
N HIS A 65 15.64 -8.34 35.97
CA HIS A 65 16.60 -8.90 36.90
C HIS A 65 17.41 -7.83 37.66
N THR A 66 17.86 -6.78 36.97
CA THR A 66 18.67 -5.72 37.60
C THR A 66 17.85 -4.84 38.52
N GLY A 67 16.58 -4.59 38.18
CA GLY A 67 15.68 -3.75 38.97
C GLY A 67 14.89 -4.50 40.05
N GLY A 68 15.04 -5.82 40.17
CA GLY A 68 14.22 -6.66 41.06
C GLY A 68 12.71 -6.56 40.78
N THR A 69 12.33 -6.10 39.59
CA THR A 69 10.94 -5.88 39.18
C THR A 69 10.50 -7.07 38.34
N ASP A 70 9.37 -7.68 38.69
CA ASP A 70 8.81 -8.78 37.91
C ASP A 70 8.51 -8.38 36.45
N VAL A 71 8.71 -9.32 35.52
CA VAL A 71 8.54 -9.09 34.07
C VAL A 71 7.12 -8.61 33.77
N LEU A 72 6.09 -9.16 34.39
CA LEU A 72 4.71 -8.73 34.13
C LEU A 72 4.49 -7.28 34.56
N SER A 73 5.15 -6.83 35.62
CA SER A 73 5.08 -5.44 36.07
C SER A 73 5.70 -4.48 35.05
N LEU A 74 6.83 -4.86 34.43
CA LEU A 74 7.43 -4.10 33.33
C LEU A 74 6.54 -4.08 32.09
N LEU A 75 5.98 -5.22 31.68
CA LEU A 75 5.06 -5.27 30.55
C LEU A 75 3.80 -4.42 30.80
N CYS A 76 3.27 -4.43 32.03
CA CYS A 76 2.16 -3.55 32.42
C CYS A 76 2.55 -2.07 32.35
N ALA A 77 3.78 -1.71 32.73
CA ALA A 77 4.28 -0.34 32.62
C ALA A 77 4.38 0.09 31.16
N LEU A 78 4.86 -0.78 30.26
CA LEU A 78 4.90 -0.53 28.81
C LEU A 78 3.50 -0.33 28.22
N ILE A 79 2.54 -1.18 28.58
CA ILE A 79 1.14 -1.05 28.16
C ILE A 79 0.58 0.30 28.60
N LYS A 80 0.78 0.68 29.87
CA LYS A 80 0.32 1.98 30.40
C LYS A 80 0.98 3.16 29.69
N ALA A 81 2.28 3.06 29.40
CA ALA A 81 3.01 4.09 28.69
C ALA A 81 2.48 4.30 27.26
N SER A 82 2.20 3.20 26.54
CA SER A 82 1.63 3.25 25.18
C SER A 82 0.17 3.71 25.16
N ALA A 83 -0.67 3.25 26.09
CA ALA A 83 -2.08 3.62 26.14
C ALA A 83 -2.32 5.06 26.63
N GLY A 84 -1.36 5.66 27.33
CA GLY A 84 -1.47 6.98 27.92
C GLY A 84 -2.49 7.04 29.06
N LYS A 85 -3.35 8.07 29.07
CA LYS A 85 -4.37 8.30 30.12
C LYS A 85 -5.69 7.55 29.89
N ALA A 86 -5.84 6.83 28.79
CA ALA A 86 -7.10 6.15 28.46
C ALA A 86 -7.33 4.91 29.32
N ALA A 87 -8.59 4.57 29.58
CA ALA A 87 -8.94 3.27 30.15
C ALA A 87 -8.57 2.16 29.15
N ILE A 88 -7.84 1.15 29.60
CA ILE A 88 -7.38 0.05 28.74
C ILE A 88 -8.42 -1.06 28.77
N GLU A 89 -9.09 -1.29 27.65
CA GLU A 89 -9.97 -2.45 27.47
C GLU A 89 -9.16 -3.74 27.43
N ASP A 90 -9.72 -4.84 27.94
CA ASP A 90 -9.00 -6.13 28.01
C ASP A 90 -8.52 -6.62 26.63
N ASN A 91 -9.33 -6.38 25.59
CA ASN A 91 -9.01 -6.77 24.22
C ASN A 91 -7.93 -5.88 23.57
N SER A 92 -7.63 -4.70 24.11
CA SER A 92 -6.62 -3.78 23.55
C SER A 92 -5.25 -3.88 24.21
N ARG A 93 -5.13 -4.57 25.34
CA ARG A 93 -3.87 -4.71 26.11
C ARG A 93 -2.71 -5.24 25.26
N LEU A 94 -2.94 -6.30 24.48
CA LEU A 94 -1.91 -6.87 23.60
C LEU A 94 -1.53 -5.92 22.46
N SER A 95 -2.49 -5.16 21.93
CA SER A 95 -2.21 -4.14 20.90
C SER A 95 -1.28 -3.07 21.45
N HIS A 96 -1.58 -2.52 22.63
CA HIS A 96 -0.72 -1.53 23.29
C HIS A 96 0.63 -2.10 23.69
N LEU A 97 0.69 -3.37 24.10
CA LEU A 97 1.96 -4.04 24.36
C LEU A 97 2.81 -4.08 23.09
N TYR A 98 2.26 -4.51 21.96
CA TYR A 98 3.00 -4.54 20.69
C TYR A 98 3.36 -3.15 20.19
N GLU A 99 2.50 -2.14 20.38
CA GLU A 99 2.81 -0.74 20.09
C GLU A 99 4.01 -0.23 20.90
N ALA A 100 4.16 -0.66 22.15
CA ALA A 100 5.32 -0.33 22.98
C ALA A 100 6.58 -1.13 22.61
N LEU A 101 6.44 -2.41 22.25
CA LEU A 101 7.56 -3.30 21.91
C LEU A 101 8.12 -3.05 20.51
N ASN A 102 7.28 -2.64 19.56
CA ASN A 102 7.70 -2.43 18.17
C ASN A 102 8.83 -1.40 18.04
N PRO A 103 8.79 -0.21 18.67
CA PRO A 103 9.91 0.73 18.65
C PRO A 103 11.22 0.13 19.17
N LEU A 104 11.17 -0.61 20.30
CA LEU A 104 12.35 -1.28 20.86
C LEU A 104 12.91 -2.31 19.88
N HIS A 105 12.03 -3.09 19.24
CA HIS A 105 12.42 -4.03 18.21
C HIS A 105 13.02 -3.35 16.98
N TYR A 106 12.45 -2.24 16.53
CA TYR A 106 12.99 -1.45 15.42
C TYR A 106 14.37 -0.88 15.73
N ASP A 107 14.61 -0.40 16.96
CA ASP A 107 15.93 0.07 17.39
C ASP A 107 16.95 -1.07 17.35
N GLN A 108 16.59 -2.26 17.84
CA GLN A 108 17.46 -3.43 17.78
C GLN A 108 17.71 -3.90 16.34
N LEU A 109 16.70 -3.81 15.48
CA LEU A 109 16.79 -4.15 14.07
C LEU A 109 17.70 -3.16 13.32
N GLU A 110 17.59 -1.87 13.62
CA GLU A 110 18.45 -0.84 13.05
C GLU A 110 19.91 -1.04 13.49
N GLN A 111 20.16 -1.28 14.78
CA GLN A 111 21.49 -1.57 15.29
C GLN A 111 22.08 -2.84 14.66
N ALA A 112 21.29 -3.92 14.57
CA ALA A 112 21.72 -5.16 13.94
C ALA A 112 22.04 -4.95 12.45
N SER A 113 21.20 -4.23 11.71
CA SER A 113 21.42 -3.99 10.28
C SER A 113 22.67 -3.15 10.00
N ARG A 114 23.04 -2.21 10.88
CA ARG A 114 24.30 -1.45 10.79
C ARG A 114 25.55 -2.31 11.05
N LEU A 115 25.42 -3.30 11.93
CA LEU A 115 26.52 -4.19 12.29
C LEU A 115 26.71 -5.33 11.28
N THR A 116 25.64 -5.74 10.61
CA THR A 116 25.73 -6.80 9.61
C THR A 116 26.54 -6.32 8.41
N ARG A 117 27.70 -6.94 8.24
CA ARG A 117 28.48 -6.80 7.00
C ARG A 117 27.87 -7.74 5.98
N CYS A 118 27.35 -7.15 4.91
CA CYS A 118 26.97 -7.92 3.73
C CYS A 118 28.21 -8.67 3.21
N SER A 119 28.10 -9.98 2.97
CA SER A 119 29.22 -10.74 2.41
C SER A 119 29.59 -10.15 1.04
N HIS A 120 30.87 -10.24 0.67
CA HIS A 120 31.32 -9.71 -0.61
C HIS A 120 30.58 -10.36 -1.77
N GLU A 121 30.28 -11.67 -1.69
CA GLU A 121 29.54 -12.37 -2.73
C GLU A 121 28.11 -11.85 -2.88
N VAL A 122 27.41 -11.64 -1.76
CA VAL A 122 26.03 -11.13 -1.76
C VAL A 122 25.97 -9.70 -2.30
N ALA A 123 26.90 -8.84 -1.87
CA ALA A 123 27.00 -7.46 -2.36
C ALA A 123 27.28 -7.44 -3.87
N GLN A 124 28.15 -8.32 -4.37
CA GLN A 124 28.42 -8.43 -5.80
C GLN A 124 27.18 -8.93 -6.57
N ALA A 125 26.49 -9.96 -6.08
CA ALA A 125 25.29 -10.49 -6.73
C ALA A 125 24.17 -9.44 -6.83
N LEU A 126 24.02 -8.59 -5.80
CA LEU A 126 23.08 -7.46 -5.82
C LEU A 126 23.47 -6.41 -6.85
N ARG A 127 24.76 -6.02 -6.92
CA ARG A 127 25.25 -5.09 -7.94
C ARG A 127 24.99 -5.63 -9.35
N ASP A 128 25.39 -6.87 -9.61
CA ASP A 128 25.16 -7.51 -10.90
C ASP A 128 23.68 -7.56 -11.28
N ALA A 129 22.79 -7.80 -10.30
CA ALA A 129 21.35 -7.81 -10.52
C ALA A 129 20.79 -6.41 -10.83
N MET A 130 21.28 -5.37 -10.15
CA MET A 130 20.91 -3.98 -10.41
C MET A 130 21.39 -3.52 -11.80
N ASP A 131 22.59 -3.91 -12.21
CA ASP A 131 23.19 -3.52 -13.49
C ASP A 131 22.50 -4.16 -14.69
N ARG A 132 21.92 -5.36 -14.52
CA ARG A 132 21.17 -6.05 -15.59
C ARG A 132 19.93 -5.30 -16.06
N LYS A 133 19.46 -4.26 -15.35
CA LYS A 133 18.25 -3.47 -15.66
C LYS A 133 17.04 -4.32 -16.07
N ALA A 134 16.95 -5.55 -15.55
CA ALA A 134 15.87 -6.46 -15.89
C ALA A 134 14.57 -5.90 -15.29
N ALA A 135 13.71 -5.33 -16.15
CA ALA A 135 12.46 -4.78 -15.70
C ALA A 135 11.56 -5.92 -15.19
N LEU A 136 11.16 -5.85 -13.91
CA LEU A 136 10.11 -6.72 -13.40
C LEU A 136 8.83 -6.54 -14.22
N LYS A 137 8.14 -7.65 -14.51
CA LYS A 137 6.81 -7.62 -15.13
C LYS A 137 5.86 -6.79 -14.26
N ALA A 138 4.91 -6.09 -14.90
CA ALA A 138 3.96 -5.23 -14.19
C ALA A 138 3.18 -5.99 -13.10
N GLU A 139 2.78 -7.23 -13.37
CA GLU A 139 2.10 -8.11 -12.41
C GLU A 139 2.95 -8.37 -11.15
N HIS A 140 4.22 -8.74 -11.31
CA HIS A 140 5.11 -8.95 -10.16
C HIS A 140 5.34 -7.66 -9.36
N LYS A 141 5.45 -6.51 -10.03
CA LYS A 141 5.54 -5.21 -9.36
C LYS A 141 4.26 -4.90 -8.58
N ALA A 142 3.10 -5.16 -9.16
CA ALA A 142 1.81 -4.92 -8.53
C ALA A 142 1.58 -5.80 -7.30
N SER A 143 2.01 -7.05 -7.36
CA SER A 143 1.98 -7.97 -6.22
C SER A 143 2.91 -7.52 -5.09
N LEU A 144 4.15 -7.13 -5.41
CA LEU A 144 5.07 -6.54 -4.43
C LEU A 144 4.52 -5.25 -3.83
N ASN A 145 4.00 -4.35 -4.67
CA ASN A 145 3.38 -3.11 -4.21
C ASN A 145 2.16 -3.37 -3.33
N ARG A 146 1.34 -4.39 -3.63
CA ARG A 146 0.25 -4.78 -2.73
C ARG A 146 0.80 -5.16 -1.35
N ALA A 147 1.82 -6.01 -1.28
CA ALA A 147 2.41 -6.40 -0.01
C ALA A 147 2.99 -5.19 0.77
N LEU A 148 3.64 -4.28 0.05
CA LEU A 148 4.35 -3.13 0.63
C LEU A 148 3.46 -1.94 0.97
N LEU A 149 2.40 -1.68 0.21
CA LEU A 149 1.60 -0.46 0.29
C LEU A 149 0.21 -0.69 0.87
N VAL A 150 -0.26 -1.94 0.84
CA VAL A 150 -1.61 -2.32 1.22
C VAL A 150 -1.57 -3.32 2.39
N ALA A 151 -2.57 -3.24 3.26
CA ALA A 151 -2.86 -4.16 4.33
C ALA A 151 -4.26 -4.75 4.12
N ASP A 152 -4.42 -6.01 4.53
CA ASP A 152 -5.72 -6.66 4.51
C ASP A 152 -6.66 -6.05 5.55
N ILE A 153 -7.95 -6.00 5.21
CA ILE A 153 -8.98 -5.51 6.11
C ILE A 153 -9.57 -6.70 6.87
N PRO A 154 -9.53 -6.69 8.21
CA PRO A 154 -10.20 -7.72 9.00
C PRO A 154 -11.68 -7.84 8.62
N PRO A 155 -12.23 -9.06 8.49
CA PRO A 155 -13.65 -9.24 8.22
C PRO A 155 -14.50 -8.59 9.32
N GLY A 156 -15.65 -8.01 8.95
CA GLY A 156 -16.63 -7.47 9.90
C GLY A 156 -16.42 -6.02 10.35
N LYS A 157 -15.34 -5.33 9.97
CA LYS A 157 -15.18 -3.90 10.28
C LYS A 157 -15.88 -3.02 9.24
N ALA A 158 -17.06 -2.51 9.60
CA ALA A 158 -17.81 -1.51 8.81
C ALA A 158 -17.41 -0.06 9.13
N CYS A 159 -16.73 0.18 10.25
CA CYS A 159 -16.32 1.52 10.66
C CYS A 159 -15.17 2.03 9.76
N PRO A 160 -15.20 3.31 9.34
CA PRO A 160 -14.08 3.90 8.63
C PRO A 160 -12.82 4.01 9.48
N VAL A 161 -11.72 3.49 8.92
CA VAL A 161 -10.40 3.49 9.55
C VAL A 161 -9.45 4.24 8.63
N PRO A 162 -8.50 5.03 9.17
CA PRO A 162 -7.46 5.67 8.39
C PRO A 162 -6.75 4.71 7.43
N GLY A 163 -6.69 5.14 6.17
CA GLY A 163 -6.13 4.41 5.04
C GLY A 163 -7.13 3.49 4.33
N SER A 164 -8.35 3.29 4.83
CA SER A 164 -9.35 2.47 4.14
C SER A 164 -9.74 3.08 2.79
N VAL A 165 -9.74 2.23 1.76
CA VAL A 165 -10.14 2.58 0.39
C VAL A 165 -11.50 1.97 0.08
N TYR A 166 -12.45 2.84 -0.26
CA TYR A 166 -13.82 2.49 -0.63
C TYR A 166 -14.00 2.68 -2.12
N ILE A 167 -14.72 1.77 -2.75
CA ILE A 167 -14.88 1.76 -4.19
C ILE A 167 -16.36 1.80 -4.53
N GLY A 168 -16.72 2.72 -5.41
CA GLY A 168 -18.06 2.82 -5.97
C GLY A 168 -18.27 1.80 -7.10
N THR A 169 -19.53 1.58 -7.44
CA THR A 169 -19.87 0.81 -8.65
C THR A 169 -19.36 1.54 -9.92
N PRO A 170 -19.13 0.80 -11.03
CA PRO A 170 -18.63 1.38 -12.28
C PRO A 170 -19.47 2.57 -12.77
N ALA A 171 -18.78 3.50 -13.44
CA ALA A 171 -19.12 4.92 -13.52
C ALA A 171 -20.46 5.35 -14.15
N LYS A 172 -21.26 4.44 -14.72
CA LYS A 172 -22.51 4.83 -15.42
C LYS A 172 -23.60 5.36 -14.47
N LYS A 173 -23.54 5.01 -13.18
CA LYS A 173 -24.36 5.55 -12.09
C LYS A 173 -23.56 5.50 -10.79
N CYS A 174 -22.49 6.29 -10.68
CA CYS A 174 -21.70 6.40 -9.46
C CYS A 174 -22.61 6.78 -8.28
N GLN A 175 -23.14 5.79 -7.56
CA GLN A 175 -23.58 6.00 -6.19
C GLN A 175 -22.30 6.07 -5.38
N CYS A 176 -21.94 7.28 -4.97
CA CYS A 176 -20.81 7.47 -4.08
C CYS A 176 -20.93 6.48 -2.91
N PRO A 177 -19.84 5.80 -2.51
CA PRO A 177 -19.86 4.84 -1.39
C PRO A 177 -20.35 5.44 -0.06
N VAL A 178 -20.44 6.76 -0.01
CA VAL A 178 -20.99 7.57 1.07
C VAL A 178 -22.41 8.00 0.71
N THR A 179 -23.37 7.74 1.60
CA THR A 179 -24.75 8.23 1.41
C THR A 179 -24.77 9.76 1.25
N ARG A 180 -25.42 10.25 0.18
CA ARG A 180 -25.57 11.68 -0.22
C ARG A 180 -24.33 12.37 -0.80
N CYS A 181 -23.23 11.66 -0.95
CA CYS A 181 -22.07 12.22 -1.62
C CYS A 181 -22.34 12.32 -3.13
N ARG A 182 -22.39 13.54 -3.66
CA ARG A 182 -22.56 13.84 -5.08
C ARG A 182 -21.23 13.74 -5.82
N LEU A 183 -20.56 12.60 -5.66
CA LEU A 183 -19.40 12.24 -6.48
C LEU A 183 -19.92 11.92 -7.88
N THR A 184 -20.35 12.97 -8.57
CA THR A 184 -20.90 12.94 -9.92
C THR A 184 -19.79 12.61 -10.92
N SER A 185 -20.18 12.40 -12.17
CA SER A 185 -19.27 12.32 -13.32
C SER A 185 -18.20 13.42 -13.33
N ALA A 186 -18.43 14.56 -12.66
CA ALA A 186 -17.48 15.67 -12.48
C ALA A 186 -16.02 15.27 -12.20
N ILE A 187 -15.74 14.32 -11.29
CA ILE A 187 -14.34 13.88 -11.06
C ILE A 187 -13.77 13.26 -12.34
N VAL A 188 -14.57 12.41 -12.96
CA VAL A 188 -14.21 11.72 -14.20
C VAL A 188 -14.10 12.69 -15.37
N ASP A 189 -15.01 13.66 -15.46
CA ASP A 189 -15.10 14.66 -16.52
C ASP A 189 -13.96 15.68 -16.44
N GLU A 190 -13.54 16.06 -15.23
CA GLU A 190 -12.38 16.92 -15.00
C GLU A 190 -11.06 16.21 -15.35
N TRP A 191 -11.00 14.88 -15.18
CA TRP A 191 -9.76 14.13 -15.39
C TRP A 191 -9.59 13.63 -16.81
N THR A 192 -10.65 13.71 -17.61
CA THR A 192 -10.54 13.52 -19.04
C THR A 192 -10.09 14.81 -19.71
N PRO A 193 -9.07 14.79 -20.59
CA PRO A 193 -8.66 15.96 -21.35
C PRO A 193 -9.86 16.62 -22.02
N GLN A 194 -10.16 17.87 -21.65
CA GLN A 194 -11.18 18.67 -22.33
C GLN A 194 -10.60 19.20 -23.66
N GLY A 195 -11.39 19.14 -24.75
CA GLY A 195 -10.99 19.65 -26.07
C GLY A 195 -10.19 18.68 -26.95
N SER A 196 -9.63 19.18 -28.06
CA SER A 196 -8.85 18.42 -29.07
C SER A 196 -7.42 18.06 -28.60
N SER A 197 -6.96 18.58 -27.46
CA SER A 197 -5.60 18.42 -26.97
C SER A 197 -5.40 17.15 -26.15
N TRP A 198 -5.72 16.00 -26.73
CA TRP A 198 -5.21 14.74 -26.19
C TRP A 198 -3.71 14.65 -26.49
N PRO A 199 -2.88 14.16 -25.57
CA PRO A 199 -1.45 14.19 -25.79
C PRO A 199 -1.03 13.27 -26.96
N ASN A 200 -0.26 13.80 -27.91
CA ASN A 200 0.27 13.07 -29.09
C ASN A 200 1.13 11.83 -28.73
N TRP A 201 1.46 11.65 -27.45
CA TRP A 201 2.25 10.53 -26.94
C TRP A 201 1.42 9.33 -26.47
N VAL A 202 0.08 9.35 -26.57
CA VAL A 202 -0.72 8.12 -26.44
C VAL A 202 -0.27 7.18 -27.57
N THR A 203 0.50 6.16 -27.23
CA THR A 203 1.11 5.20 -28.16
C THR A 203 0.14 4.17 -28.70
N ASP A 204 -1.14 4.24 -28.33
CA ASP A 204 -2.16 3.39 -28.94
C ASP A 204 -2.22 3.73 -30.43
N ALA A 205 -1.76 2.79 -31.26
CA ALA A 205 -1.73 2.94 -32.71
C ALA A 205 -3.12 3.26 -33.26
N ASN A 206 -4.17 2.75 -32.60
CA ASN A 206 -5.56 3.06 -32.93
C ASN A 206 -5.89 4.53 -32.67
N TYR A 207 -5.33 5.12 -31.62
CA TYR A 207 -5.60 6.51 -31.24
C TYR A 207 -4.86 7.53 -32.12
N LYS A 208 -3.62 7.23 -32.51
CA LYS A 208 -2.89 8.06 -33.49
C LYS A 208 -3.58 8.10 -34.85
N ALA A 209 -4.19 6.98 -35.27
CA ALA A 209 -5.00 6.92 -36.48
C ALA A 209 -6.27 7.79 -36.35
N LEU A 210 -6.95 7.70 -35.21
CA LEU A 210 -8.14 8.50 -34.90
C LEU A 210 -7.84 10.01 -34.86
N ASN A 211 -6.78 10.47 -34.18
CA ASN A 211 -6.49 11.90 -34.09
C ASN A 211 -6.07 12.53 -35.43
N LYS A 212 -5.35 11.80 -36.29
CA LYS A 212 -4.97 12.32 -37.62
C LYS A 212 -6.16 12.51 -38.56
N ALA A 213 -7.27 11.82 -38.33
CA ALA A 213 -8.48 11.93 -39.14
C ALA A 213 -9.47 12.98 -38.59
N SER A 214 -9.19 13.59 -37.43
CA SER A 214 -10.20 14.31 -36.63
C SER A 214 -10.35 15.81 -36.90
N ASP A 215 -9.57 16.39 -37.81
CA ASP A 215 -9.75 17.81 -38.18
C ASP A 215 -10.98 17.97 -39.09
N GLY A 216 -12.18 17.94 -38.50
CA GLY A 216 -13.43 18.38 -39.12
C GLY A 216 -14.59 17.38 -39.20
N ASP A 217 -14.40 16.12 -38.80
CA ASP A 217 -15.42 15.08 -38.94
C ASP A 217 -16.28 14.91 -37.65
N PRO A 218 -17.60 15.16 -37.68
CA PRO A 218 -18.48 14.93 -36.52
C PRO A 218 -18.56 13.45 -36.09
N ASP A 219 -18.34 12.47 -36.97
CA ASP A 219 -18.39 11.04 -36.64
C ASP A 219 -17.21 10.63 -35.73
N MET A 220 -16.06 11.27 -35.94
CA MET A 220 -14.85 11.11 -35.13
C MET A 220 -15.03 11.57 -33.67
N THR A 221 -15.84 12.60 -33.43
CA THR A 221 -16.15 13.08 -32.07
C THR A 221 -16.94 12.02 -31.30
N THR A 222 -17.92 11.40 -31.97
CA THR A 222 -18.72 10.29 -31.41
C THR A 222 -17.87 9.08 -31.06
N ALA A 223 -16.92 8.71 -31.93
CA ALA A 223 -15.99 7.61 -31.67
C ALA A 223 -15.07 7.88 -30.46
N ARG A 224 -14.59 9.11 -30.31
CA ARG A 224 -13.76 9.54 -29.18
C ARG A 224 -14.54 9.48 -27.86
N ASP A 225 -15.75 10.02 -27.85
CA ASP A 225 -16.62 10.02 -26.68
C ASP A 225 -17.05 8.59 -26.30
N SER A 226 -17.29 7.74 -27.30
CA SER A 226 -17.56 6.31 -27.09
C SER A 226 -16.37 5.58 -26.47
N ARG A 227 -15.15 5.83 -26.95
CA ARG A 227 -13.91 5.27 -26.38
C ARG A 227 -13.70 5.76 -24.95
N LYS A 228 -13.86 7.06 -24.69
CA LYS A 228 -13.79 7.65 -23.35
C LYS A 228 -14.79 6.96 -22.43
N ALA A 229 -16.05 6.83 -22.85
CA ALA A 229 -17.08 6.14 -22.08
C ALA A 229 -16.74 4.67 -21.79
N ALA A 230 -16.11 3.97 -22.74
CA ALA A 230 -15.65 2.60 -22.55
C ALA A 230 -14.54 2.48 -21.49
N ILE A 231 -13.52 3.34 -21.56
CA ILE A 231 -12.42 3.37 -20.57
C ILE A 231 -12.97 3.68 -19.17
N LEU A 232 -13.86 4.67 -19.08
CA LEU A 232 -14.45 5.08 -17.81
C LEU A 232 -15.38 4.01 -17.22
N ALA A 233 -15.98 3.17 -18.07
CA ALA A 233 -16.76 2.03 -17.62
C ALA A 233 -15.90 0.92 -16.99
N GLU A 234 -14.60 0.87 -17.31
CA GLU A 234 -13.63 -0.01 -16.66
C GLU A 234 -13.02 0.60 -15.40
N CYS A 235 -13.13 1.92 -15.21
CA CYS A 235 -12.59 2.58 -14.03
C CYS A 235 -13.59 2.55 -12.85
N HIS A 236 -13.06 2.69 -11.64
CA HIS A 236 -13.90 2.76 -10.44
C HIS A 236 -13.64 4.03 -9.63
N ALA A 237 -14.71 4.73 -9.23
CA ALA A 237 -14.58 5.82 -8.27
C ALA A 237 -14.07 5.28 -6.93
N ALA A 238 -13.12 5.99 -6.33
CA ALA A 238 -12.50 5.60 -5.06
C ALA A 238 -12.58 6.74 -4.03
N LEU A 239 -12.71 6.38 -2.76
CA LEU A 239 -12.54 7.26 -1.61
C LEU A 239 -11.48 6.68 -0.68
N VAL A 240 -10.55 7.52 -0.24
CA VAL A 240 -9.54 7.16 0.76
C VAL A 240 -9.83 7.90 2.05
N GLU A 241 -10.01 7.17 3.15
CA GLU A 241 -10.12 7.74 4.49
C GLU A 241 -8.75 8.30 4.91
N VAL A 242 -8.66 9.62 5.09
CA VAL A 242 -7.42 10.36 5.37
C VAL A 242 -7.43 11.07 6.72
N THR A 243 -8.29 10.67 7.65
CA THR A 243 -8.25 11.21 9.00
C THR A 243 -6.87 10.92 9.64
N PRO A 244 -6.26 11.89 10.34
CA PRO A 244 -5.07 11.64 11.14
C PRO A 244 -5.24 10.41 12.04
N SER A 245 -4.24 9.51 12.00
CA SER A 245 -4.27 8.27 12.79
C SER A 245 -4.32 8.55 14.30
N CYS A 246 -3.72 9.65 14.76
CA CYS A 246 -3.78 10.11 16.14
C CYS A 246 -5.19 10.52 16.58
N ASP A 247 -5.94 11.25 15.75
CA ASP A 247 -7.32 11.65 16.05
C ASP A 247 -8.23 10.42 16.15
N TYR A 248 -8.05 9.46 15.22
CA TYR A 248 -8.75 8.18 15.25
C TYR A 248 -8.41 7.37 16.51
N ALA A 249 -7.12 7.22 16.83
CA ALA A 249 -6.66 6.46 18.00
C ALA A 249 -7.14 7.08 19.33
N GLN A 250 -7.27 8.41 19.39
CA GLN A 250 -7.77 9.12 20.57
C GLN A 250 -9.30 9.20 20.65
N ALA A 251 -10.02 8.57 19.72
CA ALA A 251 -11.48 8.65 19.59
C ALA A 251 -12.01 10.10 19.53
N LYS A 252 -11.21 11.04 18.97
CA LYS A 252 -11.57 12.46 18.81
C LYS A 252 -12.19 12.76 17.45
N THR A 253 -12.38 11.74 16.63
CA THR A 253 -12.95 11.82 15.29
C THR A 253 -14.46 12.08 15.32
N GLY A 254 -14.86 13.35 15.45
CA GLY A 254 -16.26 13.76 15.21
C GLY A 254 -16.66 13.64 13.72
N THR A 255 -15.67 13.76 12.84
CA THR A 255 -15.83 13.81 11.38
C THR A 255 -14.71 13.01 10.72
N ALA A 256 -15.04 12.12 9.79
CA ALA A 256 -14.06 11.44 8.94
C ALA A 256 -13.83 12.25 7.66
N ARG A 257 -12.58 12.23 7.17
CA ARG A 257 -12.17 12.96 5.98
C ARG A 257 -11.83 11.98 4.87
N PHE A 258 -12.31 12.23 3.66
CA PHE A 258 -12.11 11.37 2.51
C PHE A 258 -11.55 12.17 1.35
N LEU A 259 -10.43 11.71 0.77
CA LEU A 259 -10.00 12.17 -0.55
C LEU A 259 -10.63 11.28 -1.61
N ALA A 260 -11.20 11.91 -2.62
CA ALA A 260 -11.71 11.18 -3.77
C ALA A 260 -10.67 11.00 -4.86
N GLY A 261 -10.86 9.90 -5.59
CA GLY A 261 -10.10 9.63 -6.77
C GLY A 261 -10.72 8.54 -7.62
N ILE A 262 -9.88 7.91 -8.44
CA ILE A 262 -10.29 6.85 -9.35
C ILE A 262 -9.25 5.73 -9.34
N LEU A 263 -9.74 4.50 -9.45
CA LEU A 263 -8.93 3.33 -9.76
C LEU A 263 -8.94 3.12 -11.26
N VAL A 264 -7.75 3.11 -11.84
CA VAL A 264 -7.51 2.98 -13.28
C VAL A 264 -6.75 1.68 -13.55
N PRO A 265 -7.20 0.84 -14.48
CA PRO A 265 -6.40 -0.29 -14.95
C PRO A 265 -5.07 0.17 -15.55
N GLU A 266 -3.97 -0.55 -15.33
CA GLU A 266 -2.63 -0.23 -15.86
C GLU A 266 -2.65 0.19 -17.34
N GLN A 267 -3.40 -0.53 -18.19
CA GLN A 267 -3.46 -0.26 -19.63
C GLN A 267 -4.00 1.14 -19.98
N HIS A 268 -4.78 1.75 -19.08
CA HIS A 268 -5.39 3.06 -19.28
C HIS A 268 -4.66 4.18 -18.55
N VAL A 269 -3.71 3.90 -17.65
CA VAL A 269 -2.94 4.93 -16.91
C VAL A 269 -2.30 5.99 -17.81
N PRO A 270 -1.72 5.65 -18.98
CA PRO A 270 -1.19 6.65 -19.90
C PRO A 270 -2.23 7.69 -20.35
N ILE A 271 -3.52 7.38 -20.34
CA ILE A 271 -4.58 8.32 -20.72
C ILE A 271 -4.78 9.39 -19.64
N PHE A 272 -4.53 9.05 -18.38
CA PHE A 272 -4.71 9.92 -17.22
C PHE A 272 -3.46 10.73 -16.88
N ARG A 273 -2.36 10.68 -17.65
CA ARG A 273 -1.22 11.59 -17.40
C ARG A 273 -1.58 12.97 -17.92
N VAL A 274 -2.26 13.71 -17.05
CA VAL A 274 -2.76 15.06 -17.32
C VAL A 274 -1.60 16.03 -17.57
N GLN A 275 -1.95 17.19 -18.11
CA GLN A 275 -1.03 18.30 -18.35
C GLN A 275 -0.22 18.64 -17.08
N PRO A 276 1.01 19.17 -17.22
CA PRO A 276 1.88 19.46 -16.07
C PRO A 276 1.24 20.29 -14.96
N HIS A 277 0.31 21.19 -15.30
CA HIS A 277 -0.37 22.04 -14.32
C HIS A 277 -1.38 21.26 -13.45
N ASP A 278 -2.08 20.28 -14.01
CA ASP A 278 -3.02 19.44 -13.27
C ASP A 278 -2.32 18.37 -12.46
N ARG A 279 -1.12 17.92 -12.88
CA ARG A 279 -0.29 17.02 -12.08
C ARG A 279 0.02 17.55 -10.70
N LEU A 280 -0.04 18.87 -10.51
CA LEU A 280 0.08 19.44 -9.17
C LEU A 280 -1.02 18.89 -8.27
N TYR A 281 -2.27 18.82 -8.71
CA TYR A 281 -3.41 18.41 -7.87
C TYR A 281 -3.61 16.90 -7.80
N LEU A 282 -2.80 16.11 -8.51
CA LEU A 282 -2.96 14.67 -8.61
C LEU A 282 -1.86 13.93 -7.86
N LYS A 283 -2.25 12.89 -7.13
CA LYS A 283 -1.34 11.92 -6.53
C LYS A 283 -1.66 10.55 -7.10
N GLU A 284 -0.74 10.03 -7.90
CA GLU A 284 -0.79 8.66 -8.40
C GLU A 284 -0.01 7.74 -7.45
N LEU A 285 -0.65 6.67 -6.99
CA LEU A 285 0.03 5.54 -6.37
C LEU A 285 0.46 4.54 -7.45
N PRO A 286 1.57 3.82 -7.25
CA PRO A 286 2.01 2.81 -8.21
C PRO A 286 0.99 1.68 -8.30
N GLY A 287 1.01 0.94 -9.43
CA GLY A 287 0.10 -0.16 -9.68
C GLY A 287 0.11 -1.19 -8.55
N ILE A 288 -1.08 -1.55 -8.07
CA ILE A 288 -1.34 -2.53 -7.01
C ILE A 288 -2.37 -3.55 -7.46
N GLU A 289 -2.30 -4.75 -6.89
CA GLU A 289 -3.36 -5.75 -7.02
C GLU A 289 -4.53 -5.42 -6.08
N VAL A 290 -5.74 -5.35 -6.62
CA VAL A 290 -6.91 -4.82 -5.91
C VAL A 290 -8.01 -5.88 -5.80
N GLY A 291 -8.08 -6.55 -4.65
CA GLY A 291 -9.13 -7.53 -4.33
C GLY A 291 -9.41 -8.54 -5.46
N THR A 292 -10.62 -8.51 -6.01
CA THR A 292 -11.10 -9.39 -7.10
C THR A 292 -10.93 -8.78 -8.49
N LEU A 293 -10.36 -7.57 -8.61
CA LEU A 293 -10.12 -6.93 -9.90
C LEU A 293 -8.93 -7.60 -10.59
N LYS A 294 -9.04 -7.79 -11.91
CA LYS A 294 -7.99 -8.44 -12.70
C LYS A 294 -6.89 -7.44 -13.06
N GLY A 295 -5.63 -7.88 -12.96
CA GLY A 295 -4.46 -7.10 -13.33
C GLY A 295 -4.09 -6.00 -12.34
N PRO A 296 -3.04 -5.20 -12.65
CA PRO A 296 -2.63 -4.07 -11.83
C PRO A 296 -3.57 -2.86 -11.99
N TRP A 297 -3.79 -2.14 -10.89
CA TRP A 297 -4.61 -0.93 -10.83
C TRP A 297 -3.87 0.20 -10.13
N HIS A 298 -4.00 1.41 -10.67
CA HIS A 298 -3.45 2.63 -10.10
C HIS A 298 -4.54 3.40 -9.37
N LEU A 299 -4.27 3.80 -8.13
CA LEU A 299 -5.11 4.74 -7.41
C LEU A 299 -4.59 6.15 -7.67
N ILE A 300 -5.38 6.94 -8.38
CA ILE A 300 -5.09 8.34 -8.64
C ILE A 300 -6.05 9.15 -7.77
N LEU A 301 -5.52 10.03 -6.93
CA LEU A 301 -6.26 10.92 -6.03
C LEU A 301 -6.17 12.36 -6.51
N ASN A 302 -7.19 13.18 -6.21
CA ASN A 302 -7.16 14.59 -6.52
C ASN A 302 -7.43 15.45 -5.27
N ALA A 303 -6.52 16.37 -5.00
CA ALA A 303 -6.56 17.25 -3.84
C ALA A 303 -7.76 18.22 -3.84
N ARG A 304 -8.38 18.47 -5.00
CA ARG A 304 -9.58 19.31 -5.12
C ARG A 304 -10.84 18.68 -4.52
N PHE A 305 -10.83 17.36 -4.30
CA PHE A 305 -12.00 16.61 -3.87
C PHE A 305 -11.82 16.02 -2.46
N LEU A 306 -11.95 16.88 -1.45
CA LEU A 306 -12.03 16.48 -0.05
C LEU A 306 -13.49 16.43 0.41
N TYR A 307 -13.90 15.32 1.01
CA TYR A 307 -15.21 15.16 1.62
C TYR A 307 -15.08 14.97 3.12
N SER A 308 -15.92 15.65 3.88
CA SER A 308 -16.01 15.50 5.33
C SER A 308 -17.35 14.91 5.72
N ILE A 309 -17.33 13.82 6.49
CA ILE A 309 -18.54 13.07 6.86
C ILE A 309 -18.65 13.04 8.38
N PRO A 310 -19.65 13.74 8.96
CA PRO A 310 -19.93 13.61 10.38
C PRO A 310 -20.55 12.24 10.65
N ASN A 311 -20.20 11.64 11.79
CA ASN A 311 -20.68 10.32 12.20
C ASN A 311 -20.50 9.23 11.10
N PRO A 312 -19.25 8.93 10.73
CA PRO A 312 -18.93 8.05 9.59
C PRO A 312 -19.50 6.64 9.74
N VAL A 313 -19.58 6.11 10.96
CA VAL A 313 -20.13 4.79 11.29
C VAL A 313 -21.53 4.58 10.71
N ARG A 314 -22.35 5.63 10.65
CA ARG A 314 -23.73 5.55 10.16
C ARG A 314 -23.88 5.84 8.66
N ARG A 315 -22.88 6.44 8.01
CA ARG A 315 -23.04 7.06 6.68
C ARG A 315 -22.23 6.40 5.57
N VAL A 316 -21.18 5.66 5.91
CA VAL A 316 -20.41 4.88 4.94
C VAL A 316 -21.03 3.49 4.85
N SER A 317 -21.86 3.26 3.83
CA SER A 317 -22.57 1.99 3.64
C SER A 317 -21.74 0.95 2.88
N SER A 318 -20.68 1.39 2.20
CA SER A 318 -19.79 0.51 1.45
C SER A 318 -18.76 -0.17 2.35
N ARG A 319 -18.48 -1.45 2.10
CA ARG A 319 -17.34 -2.14 2.68
C ARG A 319 -16.03 -1.63 2.04
N PRO A 320 -14.99 -1.33 2.83
CA PRO A 320 -13.69 -0.98 2.25
C PRO A 320 -13.08 -2.20 1.55
N LEU A 321 -12.44 -2.00 0.39
CA LEU A 321 -11.84 -3.09 -0.39
C LEU A 321 -10.42 -3.41 0.08
N LEU A 322 -9.66 -2.38 0.42
CA LEU A 322 -8.29 -2.51 0.91
C LEU A 322 -7.95 -1.38 1.88
N ARG A 323 -6.86 -1.52 2.65
CA ARG A 323 -6.36 -0.47 3.53
C ARG A 323 -4.94 -0.09 3.13
N LEU A 324 -4.69 1.17 2.87
CA LEU A 324 -3.33 1.69 2.68
C LEU A 324 -2.56 1.58 4.00
N ARG A 325 -1.29 1.18 3.92
CA ARG A 325 -0.39 1.16 5.07
C ARG A 325 -0.07 2.58 5.51
N ASN A 326 0.34 2.72 6.78
CA ASN A 326 0.51 4.01 7.44
C ASN A 326 1.48 4.95 6.70
N HIS A 327 2.60 4.45 6.17
CA HIS A 327 3.56 5.31 5.46
C HIS A 327 2.98 5.89 4.17
N VAL A 328 2.17 5.12 3.43
CA VAL A 328 1.46 5.61 2.22
C VAL A 328 0.41 6.65 2.61
N LEU A 329 -0.34 6.38 3.67
CA LEU A 329 -1.33 7.31 4.19
C LEU A 329 -0.71 8.64 4.63
N VAL A 330 0.41 8.59 5.37
CA VAL A 330 1.13 9.78 5.82
C VAL A 330 1.67 10.58 4.63
N ASP A 331 2.21 9.92 3.61
CA ASP A 331 2.62 10.58 2.36
C ASP A 331 1.45 11.28 1.65
N ILE A 332 0.29 10.63 1.56
CA ILE A 332 -0.93 11.24 1.01
C ILE A 332 -1.39 12.43 1.85
N GLN A 333 -1.38 12.32 3.17
CA GLN A 333 -1.77 13.40 4.08
C GLN A 333 -0.83 14.60 3.97
N ALA A 334 0.48 14.36 3.91
CA ALA A 334 1.49 15.40 3.75
C ALA A 334 1.35 16.11 2.39
N TRP A 335 1.19 15.33 1.32
CA TRP A 335 0.91 15.85 -0.02
C TRP A 335 -0.35 16.73 -0.02
N PHE A 336 -1.46 16.23 0.53
CA PHE A 336 -2.71 16.98 0.58
C PHE A 336 -2.60 18.25 1.44
N ALA A 337 -1.94 18.18 2.60
CA ALA A 337 -1.71 19.36 3.45
C ALA A 337 -0.91 20.45 2.71
N ALA A 338 0.10 20.07 1.93
CA ALA A 338 0.85 21.00 1.09
C ALA A 338 -0.02 21.66 0.01
N HIS A 339 -1.06 20.98 -0.48
CA HIS A 339 -2.05 21.58 -1.38
C HIS A 339 -3.01 22.54 -0.65
N ALA A 340 -3.55 22.10 0.49
CA ALA A 340 -4.48 22.89 1.28
C ALA A 340 -3.85 24.20 1.81
N ALA A 341 -2.54 24.22 2.03
CA ALA A 341 -1.80 25.39 2.49
C ALA A 341 -1.52 26.44 1.40
N ARG A 342 -1.85 26.18 0.12
CA ARG A 342 -1.56 27.13 -0.97
C ARG A 342 -2.46 28.38 -0.88
N PRO A 343 -1.89 29.59 -0.94
CA PRO A 343 -2.68 30.82 -1.00
C PRO A 343 -3.65 30.79 -2.18
N GLY A 344 -4.93 31.08 -1.92
CA GLY A 344 -5.99 31.06 -2.94
C GLY A 344 -6.83 29.78 -2.98
N TYR A 345 -6.51 28.75 -2.20
CA TYR A 345 -7.40 27.60 -2.01
C TYR A 345 -8.46 27.91 -0.95
N LEU A 346 -9.67 28.26 -1.38
CA LEU A 346 -10.84 28.35 -0.50
C LEU A 346 -11.60 27.02 -0.59
N SER A 347 -11.55 26.21 0.48
CA SER A 347 -12.45 25.05 0.58
C SER A 347 -13.86 25.56 0.87
N VAL A 348 -14.76 25.44 -0.11
CA VAL A 348 -16.18 25.79 0.02
C VAL A 348 -16.97 24.64 0.61
#